data_AF-A7S7A8-F1
#
_entry.id   AF-A7S7A8-F1
#
_cell.length_a   1.000
_cell.length_b   1.000
_cell.length_c   1.000
_cell.angle_alpha   90.00
_cell.angle_beta   90.00
_cell.angle_gamma   90.00
#
_symmetry.space_group_name_H-M   'P 1'
#
loop_
_entity.id
_entity.type
_entity.pdbx_description
1 polymer ?
#
loop_
_entity_poly.entity_id
_entity_poly.type
_entity_poly.pdbx_seq_one_letter_code
_entity_poly.pdbx_strand_id
1 'polypeptide(L)'
;FLQKEFKIAKTMEEKAKISRQDPERMNSLRFKFLEGVKKYFGVPYAKRYHSPDSPHYDSPLFLDCCGLIRRVLLDLKEDFGFVVGGGNQAYMFDTLPNDIENEEDMKPGDLVFITATYYVNNGKKWKKQRHDMVHVEVWLGDGEKTIGARWQKGVVQVFDSYKFVSKSYHSMKYHFKSIDTWLMGICKSYCSEHSWRKSQYNPGRKSIF
;
A
#
# COMPACT_ATOMS: atom_id res chain seq x y z
N PHE A 1 -43.58 -10.80 -4.05
CA PHE A 1 -42.83 -9.62 -4.53
C PHE A 1 -41.43 -9.56 -3.91
N LEU A 2 -41.26 -9.48 -2.58
CA LEU A 2 -39.94 -9.51 -1.89
C LEU A 2 -39.01 -10.66 -2.32
N GLN A 3 -39.51 -11.89 -2.45
CA GLN A 3 -38.68 -13.06 -2.80
C GLN A 3 -38.06 -12.97 -4.21
N LYS A 4 -38.73 -12.28 -5.15
CA LYS A 4 -38.26 -12.10 -6.53
C LYS A 4 -37.18 -11.01 -6.59
N GLU A 5 -37.33 -9.95 -5.80
CA GLU A 5 -36.33 -8.87 -5.64
C GLU A 5 -35.05 -9.39 -4.98
N PHE A 6 -35.16 -10.19 -3.91
CA PHE A 6 -34.01 -10.85 -3.28
C PHE A 6 -33.25 -11.75 -4.25
N LYS A 7 -33.97 -12.50 -5.11
CA LYS A 7 -33.35 -13.36 -6.12
C LYS A 7 -32.62 -12.54 -7.19
N ILE A 8 -33.22 -11.44 -7.66
CA ILE A 8 -32.59 -10.53 -8.64
C ILE A 8 -31.33 -9.88 -8.05
N ALA A 9 -31.41 -9.33 -6.84
CA ALA A 9 -30.28 -8.71 -6.16
C ALA A 9 -29.10 -9.68 -5.99
N LYS A 10 -29.39 -10.92 -5.56
CA LYS A 10 -28.38 -11.97 -5.42
C LYS A 10 -27.71 -12.32 -6.76
N THR A 11 -28.49 -12.49 -7.83
CA THR A 11 -27.94 -12.74 -9.17
C THR A 11 -27.12 -11.57 -9.70
N MET A 12 -27.51 -10.32 -9.41
CA MET A 12 -26.72 -9.14 -9.77
C MET A 12 -25.39 -9.08 -9.01
N GLU A 13 -25.40 -9.41 -7.72
CA GLU A 13 -24.18 -9.46 -6.91
C GLU A 13 -23.23 -10.57 -7.38
N GLU A 14 -23.75 -11.76 -7.72
CA GLU A 14 -22.97 -12.86 -8.29
C GLU A 14 -22.34 -12.48 -9.64
N LYS A 15 -23.11 -11.86 -10.54
CA LYS A 15 -22.58 -11.34 -11.81
C LYS A 15 -21.50 -10.28 -11.60
N ALA A 16 -21.69 -9.36 -10.65
CA ALA A 16 -20.69 -8.36 -10.30
C ALA A 16 -19.41 -8.99 -9.74
N LYS A 17 -19.51 -10.05 -8.91
CA LYS A 17 -18.35 -10.79 -8.42
C LYS A 17 -17.59 -11.48 -9.54
N ILE A 18 -18.28 -12.17 -10.45
CA ILE A 18 -17.66 -12.82 -11.61
C ILE A 18 -16.95 -11.80 -12.49
N SER A 19 -17.60 -10.67 -12.80
CA SER A 19 -16.99 -9.60 -13.61
C SER A 19 -15.75 -8.98 -12.95
N ARG A 20 -15.70 -8.92 -11.60
CA ARG A 20 -14.52 -8.42 -10.89
C ARG A 20 -13.35 -9.40 -10.87
N GLN A 21 -13.61 -10.68 -11.12
CA GLN A 21 -12.60 -11.73 -11.23
C GLN A 21 -12.15 -11.98 -12.68
N ASP A 22 -12.64 -11.18 -13.62
CA ASP A 22 -12.20 -11.24 -15.01
C ASP A 22 -10.68 -10.96 -15.12
N PRO A 23 -9.88 -11.93 -15.64
CA PRO A 23 -8.43 -11.79 -15.71
C PRO A 23 -7.97 -10.59 -16.54
N GLU A 24 -8.67 -10.26 -17.63
CA GLU A 24 -8.30 -9.11 -18.48
C GLU A 24 -8.47 -7.80 -17.73
N ARG A 25 -9.62 -7.60 -17.08
CA ARG A 25 -9.86 -6.46 -16.19
C ARG A 25 -8.81 -6.38 -15.08
N MET A 26 -8.53 -7.48 -14.39
CA MET A 26 -7.56 -7.50 -13.29
C MET A 26 -6.15 -7.12 -13.78
N ASN A 27 -5.71 -7.68 -14.92
CA ASN A 27 -4.42 -7.33 -15.51
C ASN A 27 -4.36 -5.86 -15.95
N SER A 28 -5.44 -5.32 -16.51
CA SER A 28 -5.53 -3.89 -16.85
C SER A 28 -5.38 -3.00 -15.60
N LEU A 29 -6.07 -3.33 -14.50
CA LEU A 29 -5.97 -2.61 -13.24
C LEU A 29 -4.58 -2.70 -12.61
N ARG A 30 -3.95 -3.88 -12.69
CA ARG A 30 -2.57 -4.10 -12.24
C ARG A 30 -1.59 -3.22 -13.00
N PHE A 31 -1.73 -3.14 -14.32
CA PHE A 31 -0.93 -2.23 -15.15
C PHE A 31 -1.17 -0.76 -14.76
N LYS A 32 -2.44 -0.34 -14.61
CA LYS A 32 -2.76 1.02 -14.15
C LYS A 32 -2.15 1.36 -12.80
N PHE A 33 -2.15 0.40 -11.86
CA PHE A 33 -1.52 0.57 -10.55
C PHE A 33 -0.03 0.79 -10.68
N LEU A 34 0.67 -0.08 -11.41
CA LEU A 34 2.12 0.03 -11.61
C LEU A 34 2.50 1.34 -12.30
N GLU A 35 1.81 1.73 -13.36
CA GLU A 35 2.01 3.03 -14.03
C GLU A 35 1.68 4.21 -13.10
N GLY A 36 0.63 4.07 -12.29
CA GLY A 36 0.28 5.03 -11.25
C GLY A 36 1.42 5.26 -10.25
N VAL A 37 2.12 4.21 -9.84
CA VAL A 37 3.30 4.30 -8.98
C VAL A 37 4.44 5.04 -9.68
N LYS A 38 4.71 4.74 -10.96
CA LYS A 38 5.79 5.39 -11.74
C LYS A 38 5.58 6.89 -11.93
N LYS A 39 4.34 7.39 -11.95
CA LYS A 39 4.05 8.84 -12.01
C LYS A 39 4.66 9.62 -10.85
N TYR A 40 4.98 8.96 -9.75
CA TYR A 40 5.53 9.57 -8.55
C TYR A 40 7.05 9.51 -8.47
N PHE A 41 7.77 9.05 -9.51
CA PHE A 41 9.23 9.10 -9.52
C PHE A 41 9.77 10.51 -9.23
N GLY A 42 10.83 10.56 -8.42
CA GLY A 42 11.45 11.83 -7.98
C GLY A 42 10.75 12.51 -6.80
N VAL A 43 9.57 12.04 -6.36
CA VAL A 43 8.91 12.62 -5.19
C VAL A 43 9.69 12.30 -3.91
N PRO A 44 10.03 13.29 -3.08
CA PRO A 44 10.87 13.10 -1.90
C PRO A 44 10.18 12.40 -0.73
N TYR A 45 10.99 11.73 0.08
CA TYR A 45 10.55 11.01 1.27
C TYR A 45 10.32 11.96 2.46
N ALA A 46 9.06 12.11 2.85
CA ALA A 46 8.57 12.79 4.07
C ALA A 46 9.28 14.11 4.45
N LYS A 47 8.55 15.24 4.34
CA LYS A 47 9.07 16.61 4.56
C LYS A 47 9.97 16.80 5.78
N ARG A 48 9.66 16.14 6.92
CA ARG A 48 10.43 16.23 8.17
C ARG A 48 11.93 15.90 8.06
N TYR A 49 12.37 15.23 6.99
CA TYR A 49 13.77 14.89 6.78
C TYR A 49 14.53 15.90 5.90
N HIS A 50 13.83 16.89 5.35
CA HIS A 50 14.40 17.92 4.51
C HIS A 50 14.48 19.23 5.31
N SER A 51 15.70 19.75 5.45
CA SER A 51 15.98 21.07 6.01
C SER A 51 15.77 22.17 4.95
N PRO A 52 15.61 23.45 5.32
CA PRO A 52 15.35 24.54 4.36
C PRO A 52 16.35 24.69 3.22
N ASP A 53 17.59 24.24 3.43
CA ASP A 53 18.68 24.19 2.45
C ASP A 53 18.63 22.97 1.52
N SER A 54 17.75 21.99 1.77
CA SER A 54 17.61 20.81 0.93
C SER A 54 16.90 21.16 -0.38
N PRO A 55 17.35 20.62 -1.53
CA PRO A 55 16.71 20.86 -2.84
C PRO A 55 15.24 20.43 -2.89
N HIS A 56 14.82 19.57 -1.97
CA HIS A 56 13.46 19.05 -1.90
C HIS A 56 12.58 19.74 -0.85
N TYR A 57 13.10 20.72 -0.09
CA TYR A 57 12.37 21.32 1.04
C TYR A 57 10.99 21.88 0.67
N ASP A 58 10.92 22.57 -0.47
CA ASP A 58 9.71 23.19 -1.01
C ASP A 58 8.97 22.31 -2.02
N SER A 59 9.26 21.00 -2.03
CA SER A 59 8.53 20.08 -2.89
C SER A 59 7.03 20.10 -2.56
N PRO A 60 6.14 20.10 -3.57
CA PRO A 60 4.69 20.21 -3.36
C PRO A 60 4.09 18.96 -2.72
N LEU A 61 4.81 17.84 -2.78
CA LEU A 61 4.37 16.55 -2.29
C LEU A 61 5.55 15.78 -1.69
N PHE A 62 5.27 15.03 -0.64
CA PHE A 62 6.19 14.07 -0.03
C PHE A 62 5.45 12.77 0.22
N LEU A 63 6.11 11.65 -0.07
CA LEU A 63 5.52 10.32 0.09
C LEU A 63 6.47 9.42 0.86
N ASP A 64 5.99 8.83 1.95
CA ASP A 64 6.65 7.67 2.56
C ASP A 64 6.19 6.38 1.85
N CYS A 65 6.70 5.22 2.28
CA CYS A 65 6.47 3.95 1.61
C CYS A 65 4.98 3.58 1.47
N CYS A 66 4.22 3.65 2.57
CA CYS A 66 2.78 3.43 2.53
C CYS A 66 2.02 4.63 1.94
N GLY A 67 2.57 5.85 2.04
CA GLY A 67 2.06 7.07 1.42
C GLY A 67 1.99 6.96 -0.09
N LEU A 68 3.03 6.44 -0.71
CA LEU A 68 3.10 6.19 -2.16
C LEU A 68 1.96 5.29 -2.62
N ILE A 69 1.86 4.09 -2.04
CA ILE A 69 0.82 3.11 -2.41
C ILE A 69 -0.58 3.69 -2.16
N ARG A 70 -0.79 4.34 -1.01
CA ARG A 70 -2.08 4.95 -0.68
C ARG A 70 -2.47 6.03 -1.67
N ARG A 71 -1.51 6.87 -2.06
CA ARG A 71 -1.75 7.95 -3.02
C ARG A 71 -2.24 7.38 -4.35
N VAL A 72 -1.56 6.35 -4.87
CA VAL A 72 -1.95 5.68 -6.12
C VAL A 72 -3.32 5.02 -6.01
N LEU A 73 -3.61 4.32 -4.90
CA LEU A 73 -4.93 3.72 -4.67
C LEU A 73 -6.04 4.76 -4.58
N LEU A 74 -5.77 5.95 -4.01
CA LEU A 74 -6.72 7.06 -3.97
C LEU A 74 -6.96 7.68 -5.34
N ASP A 75 -5.90 7.80 -6.16
CA ASP A 75 -6.02 8.28 -7.54
C ASP A 75 -6.84 7.29 -8.40
N LEU A 76 -6.74 5.99 -8.13
CA LEU A 76 -7.41 4.90 -8.85
C LEU A 76 -8.69 4.39 -8.14
N LYS A 77 -9.25 5.16 -7.18
CA LYS A 77 -10.39 4.70 -6.36
C LYS A 77 -11.62 4.28 -7.17
N GLU A 78 -11.89 4.98 -8.28
CA GLU A 78 -13.04 4.69 -9.15
C GLU A 78 -12.78 3.42 -9.98
N ASP A 79 -11.54 3.23 -10.47
CA ASP A 79 -11.12 2.03 -11.19
C ASP A 79 -11.15 0.78 -10.29
N PHE A 80 -10.65 0.92 -9.06
CA PHE A 80 -10.60 -0.18 -8.09
C PHE A 80 -11.96 -0.42 -7.41
N GLY A 81 -12.87 0.55 -7.43
CA GLY A 81 -14.19 0.43 -6.81
C GLY A 81 -14.15 0.44 -5.28
N PHE A 82 -13.10 0.99 -4.66
CA PHE A 82 -13.00 1.20 -3.22
C PHE A 82 -12.15 2.43 -2.88
N VAL A 83 -12.29 2.89 -1.63
CA VAL A 83 -11.42 3.92 -1.05
C VAL A 83 -10.59 3.28 0.06
N VAL A 84 -9.26 3.32 -0.10
CA VAL A 84 -8.32 2.80 0.89
C VAL A 84 -8.36 3.63 2.18
N GLY A 85 -8.25 2.97 3.34
CA GLY A 85 -8.18 3.64 4.64
C GLY A 85 -6.85 4.37 4.92
N GLY A 86 -6.85 5.23 5.95
CA GLY A 86 -5.67 5.99 6.40
C GLY A 86 -4.63 5.21 7.22
N GLY A 87 -4.75 3.89 7.34
CA GLY A 87 -3.79 3.05 8.09
C GLY A 87 -2.44 2.94 7.39
N ASN A 88 -1.39 2.52 8.10
CA ASN A 88 -0.01 2.42 7.59
C ASN A 88 0.23 1.14 6.76
N GLN A 89 1.49 0.80 6.48
CA GLN A 89 1.86 -0.44 5.77
C GLN A 89 1.30 -1.72 6.42
N ALA A 90 1.15 -1.77 7.75
CA ALA A 90 0.53 -2.92 8.42
C ALA A 90 -0.96 -3.06 8.06
N TYR A 91 -1.67 -1.94 7.91
CA TYR A 91 -3.06 -1.98 7.44
C TYR A 91 -3.15 -2.49 6.00
N MET A 92 -2.25 -2.04 5.12
CA MET A 92 -2.22 -2.52 3.73
C MET A 92 -1.95 -4.03 3.68
N PHE A 93 -1.00 -4.50 4.49
CA PHE A 93 -0.71 -5.93 4.66
C PHE A 93 -1.97 -6.70 5.07
N ASP A 94 -2.69 -6.20 6.08
CA ASP A 94 -3.92 -6.84 6.57
C ASP A 94 -5.04 -6.87 5.52
N THR A 95 -4.99 -6.02 4.50
CA THR A 95 -6.00 -6.03 3.41
C THR A 95 -5.68 -6.98 2.26
N LEU A 96 -4.52 -7.64 2.30
CA LEU A 96 -4.05 -8.55 1.27
C LEU A 96 -3.84 -9.95 1.86
N PRO A 97 -4.88 -10.80 1.89
CA PRO A 97 -4.79 -12.13 2.51
C PRO A 97 -3.91 -13.10 1.73
N ASN A 98 -3.68 -12.87 0.43
CA ASN A 98 -3.00 -13.80 -0.45
C ASN A 98 -1.48 -13.65 -0.35
N ASP A 99 -0.85 -14.54 0.41
CA ASP A 99 0.61 -14.71 0.42
C ASP A 99 1.10 -15.34 -0.88
N ILE A 100 2.30 -14.93 -1.29
CA ILE A 100 3.05 -15.52 -2.40
C ILE A 100 4.26 -16.20 -1.78
N GLU A 101 4.41 -17.50 -1.98
CA GLU A 101 5.49 -18.28 -1.34
C GLU A 101 6.83 -18.07 -2.04
N ASN A 102 6.83 -18.05 -3.37
CA ASN A 102 8.04 -17.97 -4.17
C ASN A 102 8.12 -16.65 -4.94
N GLU A 103 9.34 -16.12 -5.07
CA GLU A 103 9.59 -14.90 -5.83
C GLU A 103 9.18 -15.01 -7.30
N GLU A 104 9.32 -16.20 -7.89
CA GLU A 104 8.96 -16.49 -9.29
C GLU A 104 7.46 -16.32 -9.58
N ASP A 105 6.61 -16.42 -8.54
CA ASP A 105 5.17 -16.27 -8.64
C ASP A 105 4.72 -14.80 -8.51
N MET A 106 5.65 -13.88 -8.20
CA MET A 106 5.38 -12.45 -8.09
C MET A 106 5.03 -11.84 -9.44
N LYS A 107 3.94 -11.07 -9.48
CA LYS A 107 3.54 -10.31 -10.66
C LYS A 107 3.91 -8.84 -10.51
N PRO A 108 4.19 -8.13 -11.62
CA PRO A 108 4.33 -6.67 -11.58
C PRO A 108 3.17 -6.02 -10.81
N GLY A 109 3.48 -5.12 -9.87
CA GLY A 109 2.49 -4.47 -9.01
C GLY A 109 2.16 -5.19 -7.71
N ASP A 110 2.59 -6.45 -7.51
CA ASP A 110 2.51 -7.09 -6.18
C ASP A 110 3.39 -6.37 -5.16
N LEU A 111 3.20 -6.66 -3.87
CA LEU A 111 3.85 -5.92 -2.81
C LEU A 111 4.83 -6.78 -2.03
N VAL A 112 5.99 -6.20 -1.73
CA VAL A 112 6.96 -6.74 -0.79
C VAL A 112 6.86 -5.96 0.51
N PHE A 113 6.34 -6.61 1.54
CA PHE A 113 6.27 -6.09 2.89
C PHE A 113 7.49 -6.52 3.69
N ILE A 114 7.95 -5.67 4.60
CA ILE A 114 9.15 -5.94 5.41
C ILE A 114 8.82 -5.81 6.89
N THR A 115 9.04 -6.88 7.63
CA THR A 115 9.07 -6.85 9.10
C THR A 115 10.51 -6.81 9.58
N ALA A 116 10.81 -6.02 10.61
CA ALA A 116 12.17 -5.87 11.10
C ALA A 116 12.19 -5.33 12.54
N THR A 117 13.36 -5.40 13.17
CA THR A 117 13.59 -4.80 14.49
C THR A 117 14.34 -3.48 14.33
N TYR A 118 13.78 -2.39 14.85
CA TYR A 118 14.49 -1.10 14.85
C TYR A 118 15.73 -1.14 15.74
N TYR A 119 16.83 -0.53 15.28
CA TYR A 119 17.99 -0.33 16.13
C TYR A 119 17.62 0.49 17.37
N VAL A 120 18.10 0.06 18.53
CA VAL A 120 18.01 0.83 19.77
C VAL A 120 18.86 2.08 19.60
N ASN A 121 18.23 3.25 19.71
CA ASN A 121 18.92 4.53 19.68
C ASN A 121 18.72 5.22 21.03
N ASN A 122 19.82 5.52 21.72
CA ASN A 122 19.83 6.13 23.05
C ASN A 122 19.12 7.50 23.01
N GLY A 123 17.84 7.51 23.35
CA GLY A 123 16.97 8.70 23.39
C GLY A 123 15.79 8.69 22.42
N LYS A 124 15.74 7.79 21.43
CA LYS A 124 14.62 7.72 20.46
C LYS A 124 13.85 6.41 20.61
N LYS A 125 12.71 6.46 21.29
CA LYS A 125 11.75 5.33 21.30
C LYS A 125 11.01 5.28 19.97
N TRP A 126 11.24 4.22 19.20
CA TRP A 126 10.44 3.95 18.01
C TRP A 126 9.03 3.57 18.41
N LYS A 127 8.03 4.11 17.70
CA LYS A 127 6.64 3.67 17.86
C LYS A 127 6.56 2.22 17.41
N LYS A 128 6.07 1.34 18.29
CA LYS A 128 5.81 -0.07 17.95
C LYS A 128 4.86 -0.14 16.75
N GLN A 129 5.28 -0.86 15.72
CA GLN A 129 4.45 -1.11 14.54
C GLN A 129 3.62 -2.37 14.77
N ARG A 130 2.40 -2.42 14.22
CA ARG A 130 1.65 -3.68 14.17
C ARG A 130 2.41 -4.66 13.27
N HIS A 131 2.46 -5.92 13.69
CA HIS A 131 3.21 -6.99 13.02
C HIS A 131 4.72 -6.71 12.86
N ASP A 132 5.26 -5.73 13.60
CA ASP A 132 6.62 -5.21 13.38
C ASP A 132 6.88 -4.79 11.92
N MET A 133 5.81 -4.39 11.22
CA MET A 133 5.84 -4.02 9.80
C MET A 133 6.48 -2.64 9.63
N VAL A 134 7.68 -2.59 9.05
CA VAL A 134 8.48 -1.37 8.95
C VAL A 134 8.45 -0.72 7.57
N HIS A 135 8.20 -1.50 6.50
CA HIS A 135 8.33 -1.01 5.13
C HIS A 135 7.47 -1.80 4.14
N VAL A 136 7.23 -1.20 2.97
CA VAL A 136 6.56 -1.84 1.83
C VAL A 136 7.08 -1.25 0.52
N GLU A 137 7.26 -2.08 -0.50
CA GLU A 137 7.63 -1.68 -1.86
C GLU A 137 6.80 -2.41 -2.90
N VAL A 138 6.71 -1.83 -4.10
CA VAL A 138 5.97 -2.39 -5.24
C VAL A 138 6.93 -3.20 -6.11
N TRP A 139 6.60 -4.46 -6.38
CA TRP A 139 7.34 -5.33 -7.28
C TRP A 139 7.28 -4.81 -8.70
N LEU A 140 8.44 -4.62 -9.34
CA LEU A 140 8.50 -4.11 -10.71
C LEU A 140 8.22 -5.20 -11.74
N GLY A 141 8.58 -6.46 -11.43
CA GLY A 141 8.49 -7.59 -12.36
C GLY A 141 9.63 -7.67 -13.38
N ASP A 142 10.77 -7.02 -13.08
CA ASP A 142 12.03 -7.13 -13.81
C ASP A 142 13.11 -7.64 -12.83
N GLY A 143 13.20 -8.95 -12.67
CA GLY A 143 14.00 -9.59 -11.61
C GLY A 143 13.54 -9.18 -10.22
N GLU A 144 14.50 -8.95 -9.32
CA GLU A 144 14.25 -8.53 -7.93
C GLU A 144 13.85 -7.05 -7.76
N LYS A 145 13.70 -6.32 -8.87
CA LYS A 145 13.52 -4.86 -8.83
C LYS A 145 12.22 -4.46 -8.18
N THR A 146 12.28 -3.34 -7.47
CA THR A 146 11.14 -2.75 -6.78
C THR A 146 11.07 -1.24 -7.02
N ILE A 147 9.86 -0.68 -6.93
CA ILE A 147 9.63 0.75 -6.83
C ILE A 147 9.23 1.08 -5.39
N GLY A 148 9.88 2.07 -4.79
CA GLY A 148 9.55 2.46 -3.43
C GLY A 148 10.05 3.84 -3.04
N ALA A 149 9.53 4.33 -1.92
CA ALA A 149 10.08 5.45 -1.18
C ALA A 149 10.89 4.89 0.00
N ARG A 150 12.16 4.50 -0.24
CA ARG A 150 12.89 3.56 0.62
C ARG A 150 13.49 4.15 1.89
N TRP A 151 14.05 5.35 1.83
CA TRP A 151 14.82 5.90 2.96
C TRP A 151 14.66 7.42 3.11
N GLN A 152 15.05 7.91 4.29
CA GLN A 152 15.01 9.32 4.66
C GLN A 152 15.85 10.18 3.72
N LYS A 153 15.30 11.27 3.18
CA LYS A 153 15.95 12.12 2.16
C LYS A 153 16.12 11.45 0.78
N GLY A 154 15.65 10.22 0.60
CA GLY A 154 15.54 9.60 -0.72
C GLY A 154 14.33 10.14 -1.48
N VAL A 155 14.19 9.68 -2.72
CA VAL A 155 13.02 9.92 -3.56
C VAL A 155 12.38 8.59 -3.96
N VAL A 156 11.15 8.64 -4.46
CA VAL A 156 10.52 7.50 -5.13
C VAL A 156 11.32 7.16 -6.39
N GLN A 157 11.80 5.92 -6.49
CA GLN A 157 12.61 5.46 -7.61
C GLN A 157 12.57 3.93 -7.74
N VAL A 158 13.18 3.42 -8.80
CA VAL A 158 13.47 1.99 -8.96
C VAL A 158 14.70 1.62 -8.14
N PHE A 159 14.67 0.43 -7.55
CA PHE A 159 15.79 -0.20 -6.88
C PHE A 159 16.07 -1.56 -7.51
N ASP A 160 17.36 -1.93 -7.56
CA ASP A 160 17.81 -3.17 -8.19
C ASP A 160 17.32 -4.43 -7.49
N SER A 161 17.06 -4.35 -6.18
CA SER A 161 16.53 -5.45 -5.39
C SER A 161 15.67 -4.93 -4.23
N TYR A 162 14.67 -5.72 -3.83
CA TYR A 162 13.96 -5.58 -2.56
C TYR A 162 14.84 -5.88 -1.33
N LYS A 163 15.97 -6.59 -1.54
CA LYS A 163 16.97 -6.87 -0.52
C LYS A 163 17.89 -5.66 -0.36
N PHE A 164 17.94 -5.11 0.84
CA PHE A 164 18.85 -4.02 1.16
C PHE A 164 19.20 -4.00 2.65
N VAL A 165 20.25 -3.27 3.00
CA VAL A 165 20.64 -3.02 4.39
C VAL A 165 20.06 -1.67 4.83
N SER A 166 19.20 -1.69 5.84
CA SER A 166 18.63 -0.47 6.42
C SER A 166 19.54 0.10 7.51
N LYS A 167 19.63 1.44 7.57
CA LYS A 167 20.29 2.15 8.68
C LYS A 167 19.39 2.30 9.92
N SER A 168 18.09 2.01 9.80
CA SER A 168 17.11 2.24 10.88
C SER A 168 16.66 0.95 11.57
N TYR A 169 16.77 -0.20 10.90
CA TYR A 169 16.30 -1.48 11.41
C TYR A 169 17.16 -2.64 10.85
N HIS A 170 17.11 -3.78 11.52
CA HIS A 170 17.83 -5.00 11.18
C HIS A 170 16.91 -6.22 11.27
N SER A 171 17.44 -7.42 11.00
CA SER A 171 16.69 -8.68 11.05
C SER A 171 15.44 -8.66 10.16
N MET A 172 15.62 -8.15 8.94
CA MET A 172 14.56 -8.01 7.96
C MET A 172 14.04 -9.38 7.51
N LYS A 173 12.72 -9.53 7.50
CA LYS A 173 12.01 -10.62 6.82
C LYS A 173 11.06 -10.04 5.79
N TYR A 174 10.98 -10.69 4.64
CA TYR A 174 10.20 -10.25 3.50
C TYR A 174 8.93 -11.08 3.40
N HIS A 175 7.81 -10.41 3.11
CA HIS A 175 6.50 -11.01 2.95
C HIS A 175 5.93 -10.57 1.62
N PHE A 176 5.72 -11.52 0.72
CA PHE A 176 5.23 -11.26 -0.62
C PHE A 176 3.70 -11.39 -0.65
N LYS A 177 3.02 -10.35 -1.15
CA LYS A 177 1.57 -10.25 -1.15
C LYS A 177 1.04 -9.92 -2.54
N SER A 178 0.11 -10.74 -3.00
CA SER A 178 -0.63 -10.46 -4.24
C SER A 178 -1.63 -9.33 -4.03
N ILE A 179 -1.67 -8.36 -4.95
CA ILE A 179 -2.70 -7.30 -4.96
C ILE A 179 -4.04 -7.76 -5.56
N ASP A 180 -4.20 -9.03 -5.94
CA ASP A 180 -5.42 -9.53 -6.60
C ASP A 180 -6.69 -9.25 -5.79
N THR A 181 -6.61 -9.23 -4.47
CA THR A 181 -7.74 -8.86 -3.60
C THR A 181 -8.20 -7.41 -3.86
N TRP A 182 -7.26 -6.49 -4.05
CA TRP A 182 -7.58 -5.13 -4.45
C TRP A 182 -8.09 -5.05 -5.89
N LEU A 183 -7.53 -5.83 -6.82
CA LEU A 183 -8.01 -5.85 -8.22
C LEU A 183 -9.46 -6.34 -8.33
N MET A 184 -9.88 -7.23 -7.42
CA MET A 184 -11.28 -7.66 -7.25
C MET A 184 -12.17 -6.59 -6.58
N GLY A 185 -11.64 -5.42 -6.27
CA GLY A 185 -12.35 -4.31 -5.62
C GLY A 185 -12.61 -4.52 -4.13
N ILE A 186 -11.80 -5.34 -3.46
CA ILE A 186 -11.96 -5.64 -2.04
C ILE A 186 -10.85 -4.98 -1.25
N CYS A 187 -11.20 -4.07 -0.35
CA CYS A 187 -10.28 -3.45 0.60
C CYS A 187 -10.86 -3.51 2.01
N LYS A 188 -10.63 -4.64 2.70
CA LYS A 188 -11.00 -4.85 4.10
C LYS A 188 -9.88 -5.57 4.82
N SER A 189 -9.71 -5.30 6.12
CA SER A 189 -8.74 -6.02 6.95
C SER A 189 -9.20 -7.47 7.14
N TYR A 190 -8.27 -8.40 6.99
CA TYR A 190 -8.39 -9.83 7.29
C TYR A 190 -7.68 -10.21 8.60
N CYS A 191 -6.99 -9.27 9.25
CA CYS A 191 -6.41 -9.49 10.58
C CYS A 191 -7.50 -9.60 11.64
N SER A 192 -7.50 -10.71 12.40
CA SER A 192 -8.40 -10.98 13.52
C SER A 192 -7.97 -10.28 14.81
N GLU A 193 -6.68 -9.94 14.96
CA GLU A 193 -6.10 -9.38 16.18
C GLU A 193 -6.25 -7.86 16.28
N HIS A 194 -6.25 -7.17 15.13
CA HIS A 194 -6.14 -5.72 15.08
C HIS A 194 -7.37 -5.07 14.45
N SER A 195 -8.16 -4.38 15.26
CA SER A 195 -9.20 -3.50 14.71
C SER A 195 -8.59 -2.25 14.08
N TRP A 196 -8.92 -2.02 12.81
CA TRP A 196 -8.67 -0.76 12.11
C TRP A 196 -9.94 0.07 12.17
N ARG A 197 -10.09 0.88 13.23
CA ARG A 197 -11.26 1.77 13.37
C ARG A 197 -11.18 2.88 12.32
N LYS A 198 -12.28 3.16 11.62
CA LYS A 198 -12.46 4.44 10.95
C LYS A 198 -12.49 5.50 12.05
N SER A 199 -11.61 6.50 12.02
CA SER A 199 -11.79 7.65 12.91
C SER A 199 -13.12 8.30 12.54
N GLN A 200 -14.09 8.26 13.44
CA GLN A 200 -15.24 9.17 13.36
C GLN A 200 -14.69 10.56 13.63
N TYR A 201 -14.25 11.23 12.57
CA TYR A 201 -13.98 12.66 12.65
C TYR A 201 -15.33 13.36 12.74
N ASN A 202 -15.68 13.82 13.94
CA ASN A 202 -16.75 14.79 14.13
C ASN A 202 -16.12 16.17 14.02
N PRO A 203 -16.30 16.91 12.90
CA PRO A 203 -15.82 18.26 12.81
C PRO A 203 -16.40 19.10 13.95
N GLY A 204 -15.52 19.74 14.71
CA GLY A 204 -15.94 20.70 15.73
C GLY A 204 -16.61 21.91 15.07
N ARG A 205 -17.39 22.70 15.81
CA ARG A 205 -18.12 23.90 15.34
C ARG A 205 -17.26 24.99 14.66
N LYS A 206 -15.94 24.83 14.60
CA LYS A 206 -14.98 25.74 13.92
C LYS A 206 -14.20 25.05 12.79
N SER A 207 -14.57 23.84 12.41
CA SER A 207 -13.98 23.16 11.26
C SER A 207 -14.54 23.77 9.97
N ILE A 208 -13.65 24.04 9.02
CA ILE A 208 -14.02 24.40 7.63
C ILE A 208 -14.14 23.16 6.72
N PHE A 209 -14.07 21.96 7.31
CA PHE A 209 -14.43 20.67 6.72
C PHE A 209 -15.57 20.04 7.51
#